data_AF-A0A968HL24-F1
#
_entry.id   AF-A0A968HL24-F1
#
_cell.length_a   1.000
_cell.length_b   1.000
_cell.length_c   1.000
_cell.angle_alpha   90.00
_cell.angle_beta   90.00
_cell.angle_gamma   90.00
#
_symmetry.space_group_name_H-M   'P 1'
#
loop_
_entity.id
_entity.type
_entity.pdbx_description
1 polymer ?
#
loop_
_entity_poly.entity_id
_entity_poly.type
_entity_poly.pdbx_seq_one_letter_code
_entity_poly.pdbx_strand_id
1 'polypeptide(L)'
;MGQLSLADNPPPFVILGNPDSPRIHSFQAALMGLGLAPAMVIAYQNWLTTPQILDQVLTPQSILRIESPGRNFLVEKLILARGAEAAAAEASPWIDAASALDLPEEPGRIRYPRQWYLGFWQVLIQLQTQIATVGISQCLNSPLEIPILFDKIRCQTLFGHHQIPIPPPLGTVTCFDELIARLQVTGCRRVFIKLAHGSSASGVMALALQGS
;
A
#
# COMPACT_ATOMS: atom_id res chain seq x y z
N MET A 1 26.18 25.38 6.67
CA MET A 1 25.43 24.19 7.17
C MET A 1 24.80 24.58 8.49
N GLY A 2 23.53 24.98 8.49
CA GLY A 2 22.82 25.29 9.73
C GLY A 2 22.43 24.00 10.43
N GLN A 3 22.87 23.82 11.69
CA GLN A 3 22.33 22.78 12.56
C GLN A 3 20.84 23.06 12.75
N LEU A 4 20.00 22.15 12.25
CA LEU A 4 18.60 22.07 12.67
C LEU A 4 18.60 21.81 14.18
N SER A 5 18.29 22.84 14.97
CA SER A 5 18.04 22.70 16.40
C SER A 5 16.74 21.90 16.54
N LEU A 6 16.87 20.61 16.83
CA LEU A 6 15.74 19.77 17.22
C LEU A 6 15.24 20.25 18.59
N ALA A 7 13.92 20.37 18.77
CA ALA A 7 13.34 20.81 20.03
C ALA A 7 13.79 19.92 21.21
N ASP A 8 13.88 20.47 22.42
CA ASP A 8 14.36 19.80 23.65
C ASP A 8 13.55 18.54 24.05
N ASN A 9 12.40 18.31 23.41
CA ASN A 9 11.63 17.07 23.52
C ASN A 9 10.95 16.78 22.16
N PRO A 10 11.65 16.11 21.22
CA PRO A 10 11.11 15.86 19.89
C PRO A 10 9.86 14.99 19.99
N PRO A 11 8.84 15.25 19.15
CA PRO A 11 7.61 14.47 19.16
C PRO A 11 7.91 12.97 18.92
N PRO A 12 7.25 12.06 19.65
CA PRO A 12 7.57 10.64 19.56
C PRO A 12 7.17 10.09 18.19
N PHE A 13 8.13 9.50 17.48
CA PHE A 13 7.86 8.76 16.26
C PHE A 13 7.13 7.45 16.59
N VAL A 14 6.04 7.20 15.88
CA VAL A 14 5.31 5.94 15.92
C VAL A 14 5.29 5.36 14.52
N ILE A 15 5.62 4.08 14.38
CA ILE A 15 5.61 3.37 13.10
C ILE A 15 4.55 2.29 13.15
N LEU A 16 3.58 2.32 12.24
CA LEU A 16 2.72 1.17 11.95
C LEU A 16 3.36 0.36 10.82
N GLY A 17 3.82 -0.86 11.11
CA GLY A 17 4.57 -1.64 10.13
C GLY A 17 4.92 -3.04 10.58
N ASN A 18 5.39 -3.89 9.65
CA ASN A 18 5.92 -5.21 10.00
C ASN A 18 7.32 -5.06 10.63
N PRO A 19 7.56 -5.49 11.89
CA PRO A 19 8.81 -5.19 12.61
C PRO A 19 10.09 -5.60 11.88
N ASP A 20 10.06 -6.72 11.15
CA ASP A 20 11.23 -7.26 10.42
C ASP A 20 11.55 -6.49 9.13
N SER A 21 10.79 -5.43 8.81
CA SER A 21 11.00 -4.63 7.61
C SER A 21 12.37 -3.93 7.62
N PRO A 22 13.23 -4.12 6.59
CA PRO A 22 14.49 -3.39 6.48
C PRO A 22 14.31 -1.87 6.51
N ARG A 23 13.16 -1.35 6.05
CA ARG A 23 12.86 0.09 6.09
C ARG A 23 12.68 0.61 7.52
N ILE A 24 12.14 -0.20 8.43
CA ILE A 24 12.03 0.15 9.85
C ILE A 24 13.43 0.17 10.47
N HIS A 25 14.26 -0.84 10.20
CA HIS A 25 15.65 -0.87 10.67
C HIS A 25 16.44 0.37 10.21
N SER A 26 16.36 0.73 8.93
CA SER A 26 17.01 1.93 8.41
C SER A 26 16.48 3.22 9.04
N PHE A 27 15.17 3.29 9.31
CA PHE A 27 14.58 4.46 9.96
C PHE A 27 15.03 4.59 11.42
N GLN A 28 15.06 3.49 12.17
CA GLN A 28 15.58 3.46 13.55
C GLN A 28 17.06 3.86 13.59
N ALA A 29 17.88 3.37 12.65
CA ALA A 29 19.28 3.75 12.54
C ALA A 29 19.44 5.25 12.24
N ALA A 30 18.56 5.83 11.41
CA ALA A 30 18.57 7.26 11.13
C ALA A 30 18.21 8.10 12.38
N LEU A 31 17.21 7.68 13.17
CA LEU A 31 16.88 8.34 14.43
C LEU A 31 18.07 8.32 15.40
N MET A 32 18.68 7.15 15.58
CA MET A 32 19.87 7.00 16.43
C MET A 32 21.03 7.87 15.94
N GLY A 33 21.30 7.92 14.63
CA GLY A 33 22.35 8.75 14.05
C GLY A 33 22.13 10.26 14.24
N LEU A 34 20.88 10.68 14.46
CA LEU A 34 20.50 12.06 14.79
C LEU A 34 20.40 12.31 16.31
N GLY A 35 20.72 11.32 17.15
CA GLY A 35 20.58 11.42 18.61
C GLY A 35 19.12 11.46 19.09
N LEU A 36 18.17 11.02 18.26
CA LEU A 36 16.75 10.96 18.60
C LEU A 36 16.40 9.63 19.28
N ALA A 37 15.32 9.65 20.08
CA ALA A 37 14.75 8.42 20.65
C ALA A 37 14.28 7.46 19.54
N PRO A 38 14.38 6.13 19.74
CA PRO A 38 13.86 5.16 18.79
C PRO A 38 12.34 5.31 18.63
N ALA A 39 11.85 5.07 17.42
CA ALA A 39 10.41 5.08 17.17
C ALA A 39 9.72 3.90 17.85
N MET A 40 8.51 4.12 18.36
CA MET A 40 7.66 3.01 18.82
C MET A 40 7.07 2.28 17.62
N VAL A 41 7.30 0.97 17.51
CA VAL A 41 6.80 0.15 16.39
C VAL A 41 5.56 -0.61 16.82
N ILE A 42 4.45 -0.40 16.12
CA ILE A 42 3.22 -1.16 16.23
C ILE A 42 3.16 -2.13 15.04
N ALA A 43 3.17 -3.44 15.34
CA ALA A 43 3.04 -4.47 14.32
C ALA A 43 1.65 -4.41 13.67
N TYR A 44 1.59 -4.48 12.34
CA TYR A 44 0.31 -4.56 11.60
C TYR A 44 -0.57 -5.69 12.11
N GLN A 45 0.01 -6.88 12.34
CA GLN A 45 -0.71 -8.04 12.85
C GLN A 45 -1.45 -7.69 14.15
N ASN A 46 -0.75 -7.11 15.13
CA ASN A 46 -1.32 -6.78 16.43
C ASN A 46 -2.42 -5.72 16.32
N TRP A 47 -2.19 -4.69 15.50
CA TRP A 47 -3.19 -3.63 15.33
C TRP A 47 -4.42 -4.09 14.53
N LEU A 48 -4.24 -4.94 13.51
CA LEU A 48 -5.36 -5.48 12.73
C LEU A 48 -6.27 -6.39 13.56
N THR A 49 -5.72 -7.09 14.56
CA THR A 49 -6.48 -7.93 15.51
C THR A 49 -6.95 -7.18 16.76
N THR A 50 -6.21 -6.15 17.17
CA THR A 50 -6.49 -5.37 18.39
C THR A 50 -6.26 -3.88 18.10
N PRO A 51 -7.21 -3.20 17.43
CA PRO A 51 -7.04 -1.82 16.99
C PRO A 51 -6.78 -0.81 18.11
N GLN A 52 -7.26 -1.10 19.32
CA GLN A 52 -7.16 -0.22 20.49
C GLN A 52 -5.71 0.02 20.93
N ILE A 53 -4.76 -0.83 20.53
CA ILE A 53 -3.33 -0.63 20.79
C ILE A 53 -2.85 0.72 20.25
N LEU A 54 -3.38 1.14 19.10
CA LEU A 54 -2.98 2.40 18.49
C LEU A 54 -3.44 3.60 19.33
N ASP A 55 -4.65 3.54 19.89
CA ASP A 55 -5.22 4.62 20.71
C ASP A 55 -4.49 4.79 22.05
N GLN A 56 -3.84 3.73 22.55
CA GLN A 56 -3.03 3.73 23.77
C GLN A 56 -1.63 4.32 23.57
N VAL A 57 -1.15 4.33 22.33
CA VAL A 57 0.22 4.72 21.97
C VAL A 57 0.26 6.12 21.37
N LEU A 58 -0.72 6.47 20.54
CA LEU A 58 -0.75 7.75 19.86
C LEU A 58 -1.12 8.88 20.84
N THR A 59 -0.42 10.00 20.68
CA THR A 59 -0.73 11.28 21.33
C THR A 59 -0.89 12.35 20.26
N PRO A 60 -1.57 13.49 20.52
CA PRO A 60 -1.67 14.57 19.54
C PRO A 60 -0.31 15.08 19.00
N GLN A 61 0.76 14.90 19.80
CA GLN A 61 2.12 15.28 19.45
C GLN A 61 2.87 14.21 18.65
N SER A 62 2.38 12.97 18.54
CA SER A 62 3.11 11.90 17.85
C SER A 62 3.27 12.18 16.35
N ILE A 63 4.40 11.74 15.77
CA ILE A 63 4.60 11.68 14.32
C ILE A 63 4.38 10.25 13.86
N LEU A 64 3.31 10.01 13.11
CA LEU A 64 3.02 8.69 12.57
C LEU A 64 3.74 8.47 11.23
N ARG A 65 4.38 7.30 11.09
CA ARG A 65 4.87 6.76 9.83
C ARG A 65 4.14 5.45 9.55
N ILE A 66 3.61 5.28 8.33
CA ILE A 66 2.95 4.04 7.95
C ILE A 66 3.83 3.33 6.94
N GLU A 67 4.26 2.12 7.29
CA GLU A 67 5.06 1.27 6.41
C GLU A 67 4.18 0.39 5.52
N SER A 68 4.77 -0.19 4.48
CA SER A 68 4.04 -1.17 3.67
C SER A 68 3.71 -2.43 4.50
N PRO A 69 2.49 -2.97 4.38
CA PRO A 69 2.08 -4.21 5.07
C PRO A 69 2.66 -5.51 4.47
N GLY A 70 3.47 -5.43 3.41
CA GLY A 70 4.01 -6.62 2.73
C GLY A 70 5.06 -7.40 3.54
N ARG A 71 5.44 -8.59 3.03
CA ARG A 71 6.39 -9.55 3.66
C ARG A 71 5.90 -10.22 4.95
N ASN A 72 4.61 -10.12 5.27
CA ASN A 72 3.99 -10.88 6.35
C ASN A 72 2.69 -11.50 5.84
N PHE A 73 2.69 -12.83 5.69
CA PHE A 73 1.57 -13.54 5.09
C PHE A 73 0.31 -13.52 5.97
N LEU A 74 0.46 -13.48 7.31
CA LEU A 74 -0.70 -13.33 8.19
C LEU A 74 -1.38 -11.97 8.01
N VAL A 75 -0.60 -10.89 7.87
CA VAL A 75 -1.13 -9.56 7.54
C VAL A 75 -1.81 -9.57 6.16
N GLU A 76 -1.25 -10.27 5.18
CA GLU A 76 -1.89 -10.44 3.86
C GLU A 76 -3.27 -11.13 3.96
N LYS A 77 -3.37 -12.21 4.73
CA LYS A 77 -4.64 -12.92 4.97
C LYS A 77 -5.68 -12.04 5.66
N LEU A 78 -5.27 -11.28 6.68
CA LEU A 78 -6.15 -10.34 7.39
C LEU A 78 -6.67 -9.24 6.46
N ILE A 79 -5.82 -8.72 5.57
CA ILE A 79 -6.22 -7.71 4.58
C ILE A 79 -7.18 -8.32 3.54
N LEU A 80 -6.89 -9.51 3.00
CA LEU A 80 -7.79 -10.22 2.09
C LEU A 80 -9.16 -10.46 2.73
N ALA A 81 -9.20 -10.91 3.98
CA ALA A 81 -10.42 -11.18 4.70
C ALA A 81 -11.31 -9.92 4.83
N ARG A 82 -10.71 -8.77 5.13
CA ARG A 82 -11.40 -7.47 5.17
C ARG A 82 -11.95 -7.04 3.81
N GLY A 83 -11.24 -7.35 2.73
CA GLY A 83 -11.65 -7.01 1.37
C GLY A 83 -12.79 -7.85 0.78
N ALA A 84 -13.19 -8.95 1.44
CA ALA A 84 -14.09 -9.96 0.86
C ALA A 84 -15.44 -9.38 0.40
N GLU A 85 -16.12 -8.64 1.28
CA GLU A 85 -17.44 -8.07 0.96
C GLU A 85 -17.38 -7.07 -0.20
N ALA A 86 -16.42 -6.15 -0.17
CA ALA A 86 -16.23 -5.17 -1.23
C ALA A 86 -15.87 -5.82 -2.57
N ALA A 87 -15.05 -6.87 -2.56
CA ALA A 87 -14.67 -7.59 -3.77
C ALA A 87 -15.86 -8.37 -4.37
N ALA A 88 -16.68 -8.98 -3.51
CA ALA A 88 -17.91 -9.67 -3.91
C ALA A 88 -18.90 -8.70 -4.58
N ALA A 89 -19.05 -7.49 -4.03
CA ALA A 89 -19.93 -6.45 -4.59
C ALA A 89 -19.50 -5.96 -6.00
N GLU A 90 -18.20 -5.94 -6.29
CA GLU A 90 -17.65 -5.53 -7.59
C GLU A 90 -17.51 -6.68 -8.60
N ALA A 91 -17.91 -7.91 -8.25
CA ALA A 91 -17.74 -9.12 -9.05
C ALA A 91 -16.29 -9.37 -9.56
N SER A 92 -15.30 -8.82 -8.86
CA SER A 92 -13.88 -9.12 -9.11
C SER A 92 -13.52 -10.49 -8.54
N PRO A 93 -12.54 -11.25 -9.08
CA PRO A 93 -12.13 -12.51 -8.48
C PRO A 93 -11.84 -12.35 -6.98
N TRP A 94 -12.53 -13.13 -6.15
CA TRP A 94 -12.52 -13.02 -4.70
C TRP A 94 -12.66 -14.38 -4.01
N ILE A 95 -12.36 -14.40 -2.73
CA ILE A 95 -12.69 -15.48 -1.78
C ILE A 95 -13.32 -14.88 -0.53
N ASP A 96 -14.16 -15.65 0.15
CA ASP A 96 -14.75 -15.21 1.40
C ASP A 96 -13.70 -15.01 2.52
N ALA A 97 -14.11 -14.34 3.58
CA ALA A 97 -13.21 -13.98 4.67
C ALA A 97 -12.63 -15.19 5.41
N ALA A 98 -13.40 -16.26 5.58
CA ALA A 98 -12.93 -17.47 6.25
C ALA A 98 -11.87 -18.18 5.40
N SER A 99 -12.16 -18.36 4.10
CA SER A 99 -11.23 -18.89 3.11
C SER A 99 -9.94 -18.06 3.03
N ALA A 100 -10.02 -16.73 3.11
CA ALA A 100 -8.85 -15.86 3.13
C ALA A 100 -7.95 -16.07 4.35
N LEU A 101 -8.54 -16.31 5.53
CA LEU A 101 -7.80 -16.58 6.77
C LEU A 101 -7.15 -17.97 6.79
N ASP A 102 -7.71 -18.94 6.05
CA ASP A 102 -7.22 -20.31 5.94
C ASP A 102 -6.25 -20.55 4.77
N LEU A 103 -5.93 -19.52 3.98
CA LEU A 103 -5.02 -19.67 2.85
C LEU A 103 -3.65 -20.26 3.28
N PRO A 104 -3.12 -21.25 2.52
CA PRO A 104 -1.76 -21.74 2.71
C PRO A 104 -0.74 -20.73 2.18
N GLU A 105 0.41 -20.65 2.85
CA GLU A 105 1.51 -19.80 2.39
C GLU A 105 2.20 -20.46 1.19
N GLU A 106 2.17 -19.78 0.05
CA GLU A 106 2.87 -20.19 -1.17
C GLU A 106 3.71 -19.02 -1.70
N PRO A 107 5.02 -19.00 -1.39
CA PRO A 107 5.90 -17.92 -1.80
C PRO A 107 5.82 -17.64 -3.31
N GLY A 108 5.61 -16.37 -3.67
CA GLY A 108 5.56 -15.90 -5.05
C GLY A 108 4.20 -16.02 -5.74
N ARG A 109 3.21 -16.69 -5.12
CA ARG A 109 1.86 -16.79 -5.70
C ARG A 109 1.10 -15.47 -5.53
N ILE A 110 0.59 -14.93 -6.64
CA ILE A 110 -0.25 -13.72 -6.64
C ILE A 110 -1.72 -14.14 -6.56
N ARG A 111 -2.43 -13.65 -5.54
CA ARG A 111 -3.84 -13.98 -5.28
C ARG A 111 -4.67 -12.72 -5.10
N TYR A 112 -5.86 -12.70 -5.69
CA TYR A 112 -6.93 -11.73 -5.46
C TYR A 112 -6.47 -10.26 -5.27
N PRO A 113 -5.66 -9.68 -6.20
CA PRO A 113 -5.03 -8.37 -6.01
C PRO A 113 -6.04 -7.23 -5.80
N ARG A 114 -7.21 -7.31 -6.44
CA ARG A 114 -8.30 -6.34 -6.25
C ARG A 114 -8.92 -6.45 -4.85
N GLN A 115 -9.22 -7.68 -4.38
CA GLN A 115 -9.70 -7.92 -3.02
C GLN A 115 -8.71 -7.43 -1.97
N TRP A 116 -7.42 -7.72 -2.15
CA TRP A 116 -6.38 -7.25 -1.23
C TRP A 116 -6.36 -5.72 -1.16
N TYR A 117 -6.41 -5.04 -2.32
CA TYR A 117 -6.45 -3.58 -2.37
C TYR A 117 -7.68 -2.99 -1.67
N LEU A 118 -8.86 -3.56 -1.90
CA LEU A 118 -10.10 -3.12 -1.26
C LEU A 118 -10.01 -3.29 0.28
N GLY A 119 -9.47 -4.41 0.74
CA GLY A 119 -9.21 -4.64 2.16
C GLY A 119 -8.19 -3.65 2.73
N PHE A 120 -7.11 -3.37 1.99
CA PHE A 120 -6.09 -2.43 2.43
C PHE A 120 -6.62 -0.99 2.48
N TRP A 121 -7.51 -0.61 1.56
CA TRP A 121 -8.20 0.67 1.63
C TRP A 121 -9.06 0.76 2.91
N GLN A 122 -9.86 -0.26 3.23
CA GLN A 122 -10.63 -0.26 4.48
C GLN A 122 -9.72 -0.16 5.73
N VAL A 123 -8.57 -0.83 5.72
CA VAL A 123 -7.55 -0.70 6.77
C VAL A 123 -7.09 0.75 6.92
N LEU A 124 -6.81 1.44 5.82
CA LEU A 124 -6.36 2.84 5.86
C LEU A 124 -7.48 3.82 6.23
N ILE A 125 -8.73 3.53 5.89
CA ILE A 125 -9.90 4.28 6.38
C ILE A 125 -10.00 4.16 7.90
N GLN A 126 -9.91 2.94 8.44
CA GLN A 126 -9.92 2.73 9.89
C GLN A 126 -8.79 3.50 10.58
N LEU A 127 -7.58 3.44 10.02
CA LEU A 127 -6.44 4.19 10.53
C LEU A 127 -6.71 5.69 10.51
N GLN A 128 -7.24 6.22 9.41
CA GLN A 128 -7.60 7.63 9.28
C GLN A 128 -8.61 8.06 10.36
N THR A 129 -9.59 7.22 10.68
CA THR A 129 -10.54 7.49 11.76
C THR A 129 -9.83 7.55 13.12
N GLN A 130 -8.97 6.58 13.45
CA GLN A 130 -8.25 6.57 14.73
C GLN A 130 -7.33 7.79 14.89
N ILE A 131 -6.55 8.14 13.86
CA ILE A 131 -5.66 9.32 13.96
C ILE A 131 -6.46 10.63 14.11
N ALA A 132 -7.64 10.72 13.51
CA ALA A 132 -8.53 11.88 13.65
C ALA A 132 -9.13 11.95 15.06
N THR A 133 -9.53 10.82 15.64
CA THR A 133 -10.02 10.74 17.03
C THR A 133 -8.97 11.18 18.05
N VAL A 134 -7.70 10.78 17.85
CA VAL A 134 -6.60 11.19 18.74
C VAL A 134 -6.19 12.65 18.49
N GLY A 135 -6.42 13.19 17.28
CA GLY A 135 -6.00 14.54 16.92
C GLY A 135 -4.52 14.63 16.51
N ILE A 136 -3.98 13.57 15.90
CA ILE A 136 -2.62 13.58 15.33
C ILE A 136 -2.54 14.63 14.23
N SER A 137 -1.58 15.55 14.33
CA SER A 137 -1.34 16.57 13.31
C SER A 137 -0.29 16.18 12.28
N GLN A 138 0.55 15.18 12.57
CA GLN A 138 1.69 14.81 11.73
C GLN A 138 1.67 13.33 11.35
N CYS A 139 1.46 13.09 10.05
CA CYS A 139 1.67 11.78 9.44
C CYS A 139 2.62 11.94 8.25
N LEU A 140 3.73 11.19 8.25
CA LEU A 140 4.74 11.29 7.18
C LEU A 140 4.20 10.86 5.81
N ASN A 141 3.12 10.09 5.81
CA ASN A 141 2.44 9.65 4.61
C ASN A 141 0.93 9.50 4.89
N SER A 142 0.12 10.27 4.17
CA SER A 142 -1.34 10.34 4.42
C SER A 142 -2.02 8.98 4.20
N PRO A 143 -2.78 8.44 5.18
CA PRO A 143 -3.55 7.21 4.99
C PRO A 143 -4.48 7.26 3.78
N LEU A 144 -5.02 8.44 3.46
CA LEU A 144 -5.97 8.62 2.35
C LEU A 144 -5.29 8.78 0.98
N GLU A 145 -4.02 9.17 0.95
CA GLU A 145 -3.26 9.29 -0.31
C GLU A 145 -2.59 7.96 -0.70
N ILE A 146 -2.19 7.14 0.27
CA ILE A 146 -1.61 5.82 0.04
C ILE A 146 -2.44 4.96 -0.95
N PRO A 147 -3.78 4.78 -0.81
CA PRO A 147 -4.53 3.95 -1.74
C PRO A 147 -4.56 4.56 -3.15
N ILE A 148 -4.50 5.89 -3.28
CA ILE A 148 -4.44 6.59 -4.57
C ILE A 148 -3.11 6.27 -5.27
N LEU A 149 -2.00 6.37 -4.54
CA LEU A 149 -0.66 6.08 -5.07
C LEU A 149 -0.44 4.57 -5.34
N PHE A 150 -1.18 3.70 -4.65
CA PHE A 150 -1.14 2.25 -4.88
C PHE A 150 -1.89 1.83 -6.15
N ASP A 151 -3.00 2.48 -6.47
CA ASP A 151 -3.77 2.26 -7.69
C ASP A 151 -3.09 2.95 -8.88
N LYS A 152 -2.42 2.17 -9.73
CA LYS A 152 -1.66 2.72 -10.87
C LYS A 152 -2.55 3.48 -11.86
N ILE A 153 -3.79 3.05 -12.04
CA ILE A 153 -4.71 3.69 -12.98
C ILE A 153 -5.11 5.06 -12.40
N ARG A 154 -5.58 5.07 -11.14
CA ARG A 154 -5.99 6.30 -10.47
C ARG A 154 -4.84 7.29 -10.31
N CYS A 155 -3.65 6.82 -9.92
CA CYS A 155 -2.44 7.63 -9.81
C CYS A 155 -2.04 8.24 -11.16
N GLN A 156 -2.06 7.44 -12.24
CA GLN A 156 -1.69 7.95 -13.58
C GLN A 156 -2.69 9.00 -14.07
N THR A 157 -4.00 8.78 -13.87
CA THR A 157 -5.04 9.77 -14.18
C THR A 157 -4.84 11.06 -13.40
N LEU A 158 -4.55 10.97 -12.09
CA LEU A 158 -4.29 12.13 -11.24
C LEU A 158 -3.08 12.93 -11.73
N PHE A 159 -1.97 12.25 -12.03
CA PHE A 159 -0.76 12.91 -12.52
C PHE A 159 -0.98 13.57 -13.88
N GLY A 160 -1.70 12.91 -14.78
CA GLY A 160 -2.08 13.48 -16.08
C GLY A 160 -2.94 14.73 -15.95
N HIS A 161 -3.93 14.73 -15.05
CA HIS A 161 -4.75 15.92 -14.75
C HIS A 161 -3.91 17.10 -14.23
N HIS A 162 -2.88 16.83 -13.44
CA HIS A 162 -1.95 17.84 -12.93
C HIS A 162 -0.77 18.13 -13.87
N GLN A 163 -0.80 17.64 -15.12
CA GLN A 163 0.24 17.88 -16.13
C GLN A 163 1.65 17.42 -15.70
N ILE A 164 1.72 16.46 -14.78
CA ILE A 164 2.98 15.81 -14.41
C ILE A 164 3.37 14.88 -15.58
N PRO A 165 4.62 14.93 -16.08
CA PRO A 165 5.06 14.06 -17.16
C PRO A 165 4.90 12.57 -16.80
N ILE A 166 4.11 11.85 -17.60
CA ILE A 166 3.84 10.41 -17.44
C ILE A 166 4.05 9.68 -18.78
N PRO A 167 4.42 8.39 -18.76
CA PRO A 167 4.37 7.57 -19.97
C PRO A 167 2.94 7.56 -20.55
N PRO A 168 2.77 7.65 -21.89
CA PRO A 168 1.46 7.60 -22.52
C PRO A 168 0.69 6.34 -22.11
N PRO A 169 -0.50 6.46 -21.49
CA PRO A 169 -1.32 5.30 -21.16
C PRO A 169 -1.89 4.67 -22.42
N LEU A 170 -1.84 3.34 -22.51
CA LEU A 170 -2.60 2.58 -23.52
C LEU A 170 -4.02 2.24 -23.04
N GLY A 171 -4.38 2.68 -21.83
CA GLY A 171 -5.64 2.41 -21.15
C GLY A 171 -5.66 1.07 -20.42
N THR A 172 -6.82 0.73 -19.86
CA THR A 172 -7.10 -0.55 -19.22
C THR A 172 -7.57 -1.57 -20.24
N VAL A 173 -7.29 -2.84 -19.98
CA VAL A 173 -7.78 -3.99 -20.74
C VAL A 173 -8.25 -5.07 -19.79
N THR A 174 -9.28 -5.81 -20.19
CA THR A 174 -9.94 -6.84 -19.37
C THR A 174 -9.63 -8.26 -19.85
N CYS A 175 -9.21 -8.42 -21.10
CA CYS A 175 -8.81 -9.70 -21.67
C CYS A 175 -7.66 -9.54 -22.68
N PHE A 176 -7.10 -10.67 -23.11
CA PHE A 176 -5.98 -10.69 -24.05
C PHE A 176 -6.37 -10.17 -25.44
N ASP A 177 -7.57 -10.50 -25.93
CA ASP A 177 -8.03 -10.03 -27.24
C ASP A 177 -8.18 -8.50 -27.28
N GLU A 178 -8.70 -7.90 -26.20
CA GLU A 178 -8.77 -6.45 -26.06
C GLU A 178 -7.38 -5.81 -26.07
N LEU A 179 -6.40 -6.45 -25.41
CA LEU A 179 -5.01 -6.02 -25.45
C LEU A 179 -4.48 -6.04 -26.89
N ILE A 180 -4.63 -7.14 -27.62
CA ILE A 180 -4.12 -7.26 -28.99
C ILE A 180 -4.77 -6.21 -29.91
N ALA A 181 -6.09 -6.05 -29.84
CA ALA A 181 -6.80 -5.02 -30.60
C ALA A 181 -6.28 -3.60 -30.27
N ARG A 182 -6.03 -3.31 -28.98
CA ARG A 182 -5.45 -2.03 -28.55
C ARG A 182 -4.05 -1.80 -29.12
N LEU A 183 -3.21 -2.84 -29.13
CA LEU A 183 -1.85 -2.76 -29.68
C LEU A 183 -1.86 -2.54 -31.20
N GLN A 184 -2.79 -3.16 -31.93
CA GLN A 184 -2.98 -2.94 -33.35
C GLN A 184 -3.40 -1.49 -33.66
N VAL A 185 -4.41 -0.97 -32.95
CA VAL A 185 -4.91 0.41 -33.13
C VAL A 185 -3.83 1.45 -32.82
N THR A 186 -3.03 1.22 -31.79
CA THR A 186 -1.99 2.17 -31.34
C THR A 186 -0.65 2.02 -32.06
N GLY A 187 -0.47 0.98 -32.88
CA GLY A 187 0.81 0.62 -33.49
C GLY A 187 1.90 0.21 -32.49
N CYS A 188 1.56 0.03 -31.21
CA CYS A 188 2.52 -0.32 -30.16
C CYS A 188 2.88 -1.80 -30.23
N ARG A 189 4.15 -2.12 -30.49
CA ARG A 189 4.63 -3.51 -30.62
C ARG A 189 5.27 -4.08 -29.36
N ARG A 190 5.61 -3.24 -28.40
CA ARG A 190 6.27 -3.63 -27.14
C ARG A 190 5.61 -2.89 -25.99
N VAL A 191 5.11 -3.64 -25.01
CA VAL A 191 4.38 -3.06 -23.88
C VAL A 191 4.72 -3.78 -22.57
N PHE A 192 4.55 -3.06 -21.47
CA PHE A 192 4.50 -3.64 -20.13
C PHE A 192 3.04 -3.69 -19.68
N ILE A 193 2.57 -4.89 -19.37
CA ILE A 193 1.26 -5.15 -18.76
C ILE A 193 1.49 -5.22 -17.25
N LYS A 194 0.65 -4.55 -16.47
CA LYS A 194 0.76 -4.49 -15.02
C LYS A 194 -0.61 -4.70 -14.40
N LEU A 195 -0.67 -5.46 -13.31
CA LEU A 195 -1.82 -5.38 -12.41
C LEU A 195 -2.00 -3.94 -11.92
N ALA A 196 -3.23 -3.44 -12.01
CA ALA A 196 -3.60 -2.12 -11.47
C ALA A 196 -3.16 -2.01 -10.00
N HIS A 197 -3.47 -3.05 -9.22
CA HIS A 197 -3.24 -3.15 -7.78
C HIS A 197 -2.13 -4.17 -7.41
N GLY A 198 -0.98 -4.10 -8.08
CA GLY A 198 0.22 -4.89 -7.74
C GLY A 198 1.30 -4.04 -7.05
N SER A 199 2.15 -4.65 -6.22
CA SER A 199 3.33 -4.01 -5.63
C SER A 199 4.61 -4.81 -5.96
N SER A 200 5.79 -4.20 -5.74
CA SER A 200 7.09 -4.89 -5.86
C SER A 200 7.35 -5.61 -7.20
N ALA A 201 6.88 -5.04 -8.31
CA ALA A 201 6.93 -5.62 -9.66
C ALA A 201 6.18 -6.96 -9.83
N SER A 202 5.35 -7.35 -8.87
CA SER A 202 4.47 -8.51 -8.98
C SER A 202 3.41 -8.30 -10.06
N GLY A 203 3.18 -9.34 -10.89
CA GLY A 203 2.15 -9.31 -11.94
C GLY A 203 2.47 -8.32 -13.06
N VAL A 204 3.75 -8.15 -13.36
CA VAL A 204 4.23 -7.38 -14.52
C VAL A 204 4.69 -8.34 -15.61
N MET A 205 4.25 -8.11 -16.85
CA MET A 205 4.64 -8.87 -18.02
C MET A 205 5.14 -7.92 -19.11
N ALA A 206 6.26 -8.26 -19.75
CA ALA A 206 6.68 -7.62 -20.98
C ALA A 206 6.16 -8.43 -22.17
N LEU A 207 5.42 -7.79 -23.06
CA LEU A 207 4.89 -8.41 -24.29
C LEU A 207 5.51 -7.73 -25.51
N ALA A 208 6.00 -8.53 -26.45
CA ALA A 208 6.48 -8.08 -27.74
C ALA A 208 5.77 -8.84 -28.86
N LEU A 209 5.15 -8.11 -29.78
CA LEU A 209 4.51 -8.68 -30.97
C LEU A 209 5.55 -8.81 -32.10
N GLN A 210 5.87 -10.05 -32.47
CA GLN A 210 6.58 -10.32 -33.72
C GLN A 210 5.63 -10.11 -34.90
N GLY A 211 6.17 -9.64 -36.02
CA GLY A 211 5.35 -9.29 -37.18
C GLY A 211 4.71 -10.54 -37.77
N SER A 212 3.54 -10.37 -38.39
CA SER A 212 3.27 -11.08 -39.64
C SER A 212 4.20 -10.55 -40.72
#